data_AF-A0A3N5X989-F1
#
_entry.id   AF-A0A3N5X989-F1
#
_cell.length_a   1.000
_cell.length_b   1.000
_cell.length_c   1.000
_cell.angle_alpha   90.00
_cell.angle_beta   90.00
_cell.angle_gamma   90.00
#
_symmetry.space_group_name_H-M   'P 1'
#
loop_
_entity.id
_entity.type
_entity.pdbx_description
1 polymer ?
#
loop_
_entity_poly.entity_id
_entity_poly.type
_entity_poly.pdbx_seq_one_letter_code
_entity_poly.pdbx_strand_id
1 'polypeptide(L)'
;MQANSVARTKKPYYRPMKRVGRPRSPHNSAFGARLCRLRQCAGLTQKEVAVELGISQPAYALWELNDVSVKPAQLLKLAEILGVQIAELMGETETVKRKSGPTGKARRVFEAVSVLPRNQQSKIVDVVEAFIAQYETNSPG
;
A
#
# COMPACT_ATOMS: atom_id res chain seq x y z
N MET A 1 58.76 66.87 -6.27
CA MET A 1 58.03 66.00 -5.33
C MET A 1 56.94 65.28 -6.11
N GLN A 2 57.15 64.01 -6.47
CA GLN A 2 56.21 63.21 -7.26
C GLN A 2 55.23 62.47 -6.34
N ALA A 3 53.96 62.45 -6.70
CA ALA A 3 52.90 61.73 -6.02
C ALA A 3 52.67 60.36 -6.69
N ASN A 4 52.89 59.27 -5.94
CA ASN A 4 52.59 57.91 -6.40
C ASN A 4 51.09 57.62 -6.23
N SER A 5 50.37 57.46 -7.34
CA SER A 5 48.98 57.02 -7.35
C SER A 5 48.89 55.49 -7.18
N VAL A 6 48.35 55.02 -6.06
CA VAL A 6 48.10 53.59 -5.84
C VAL A 6 46.80 53.20 -6.54
N ALA A 7 46.90 52.50 -7.68
CA ALA A 7 45.76 51.96 -8.39
C ALA A 7 45.09 50.84 -7.57
N ARG A 8 43.92 51.13 -6.99
CA ARG A 8 43.06 50.13 -6.34
C ARG A 8 42.43 49.23 -7.40
N THR A 9 42.99 48.05 -7.61
CA THR A 9 42.36 47.00 -8.43
C THR A 9 41.17 46.39 -7.67
N LYS A 10 39.95 46.77 -8.05
CA LYS A 10 38.72 46.15 -7.52
C LYS A 10 38.60 44.73 -8.07
N LYS A 11 38.94 43.74 -7.26
CA LYS A 11 38.66 42.32 -7.53
C LYS A 11 37.14 42.10 -7.41
N PRO A 12 36.41 41.66 -8.44
CA PRO A 12 34.97 41.48 -8.34
C PRO A 12 34.64 40.27 -7.46
N TYR A 13 33.71 40.44 -6.52
CA TYR A 13 33.20 39.38 -5.63
C TYR A 13 32.21 38.43 -6.33
N TYR A 14 32.42 38.11 -7.62
CA TYR A 14 31.59 37.13 -8.30
C TYR A 14 32.37 35.84 -8.51
N ARG A 15 32.27 34.92 -7.55
CA ARG A 15 32.48 33.50 -7.83
C ARG A 15 31.18 32.99 -8.44
N PRO A 16 31.18 32.38 -9.64
CA PRO A 16 29.98 31.74 -10.15
C PRO A 16 29.60 30.63 -9.18
N MET A 17 28.51 30.82 -8.45
CA MET A 17 27.94 29.77 -7.62
C MET A 17 27.61 28.60 -8.55
N LYS A 18 28.37 27.49 -8.45
CA LYS A 18 27.93 26.23 -9.04
C LYS A 18 26.58 25.94 -8.43
N ARG A 19 25.55 25.68 -9.25
CA ARG A 19 24.26 25.16 -8.76
C ARG A 19 24.51 23.77 -8.18
N VAL A 20 25.00 23.71 -6.95
CA VAL A 20 25.05 22.49 -6.15
C VAL A 20 23.65 22.30 -5.58
N GLY A 21 22.68 22.09 -6.47
CA GLY A 21 21.52 21.32 -6.06
C GLY A 21 22.06 19.93 -5.77
N ARG A 22 22.02 19.49 -4.51
CA ARG A 22 22.21 18.08 -4.17
C ARG A 22 21.30 17.30 -5.12
N PRO A 23 21.79 16.36 -5.94
CA PRO A 23 20.89 15.51 -6.69
C PRO A 23 20.00 14.84 -5.64
N ARG A 24 18.72 15.24 -5.58
CA ARG A 24 17.72 14.51 -4.82
C ARG A 24 17.52 13.25 -5.63
N SER A 25 18.29 12.21 -5.32
CA SER A 25 17.94 10.86 -5.74
C SER A 25 16.51 10.63 -5.24
N PRO A 26 15.52 10.46 -6.13
CA PRO A 26 14.15 10.21 -5.71
C PRO A 26 14.13 8.78 -5.17
N HIS A 27 14.37 8.65 -3.87
CA HIS A 27 14.15 7.40 -3.16
C HIS A 27 12.67 7.33 -2.81
N ASN A 28 11.85 6.87 -3.77
CA ASN A 28 10.46 6.53 -3.51
C ASN A 28 10.44 5.46 -2.42
N SER A 29 9.76 5.72 -1.30
CA SER A 29 9.56 4.69 -0.27
C SER A 29 8.80 3.50 -0.86
N ALA A 30 8.97 2.31 -0.27
CA ALA A 30 8.23 1.13 -0.73
C ALA A 30 6.72 1.36 -0.67
N PHE A 31 6.24 2.06 0.36
CA PHE A 31 4.85 2.49 0.47
C PHE A 31 4.47 3.49 -0.63
N GLY A 32 5.24 4.55 -0.82
CA GLY A 32 4.95 5.58 -1.82
C GLY A 32 4.94 5.06 -3.25
N ALA A 33 5.86 4.15 -3.59
CA ALA A 33 5.87 3.45 -4.87
C ALA A 33 4.60 2.59 -5.07
N ARG A 34 4.15 1.87 -4.04
CA ARG A 34 2.90 1.11 -4.08
C ARG A 34 1.69 2.02 -4.22
N LEU A 35 1.61 3.09 -3.44
CA LEU A 35 0.53 4.06 -3.48
C LEU A 35 0.39 4.67 -4.89
N CYS A 36 1.51 5.07 -5.50
CA CYS A 36 1.55 5.59 -6.86
C CYS A 36 1.04 4.56 -7.88
N ARG A 37 1.49 3.30 -7.77
CA ARG A 37 1.02 2.20 -8.63
C ARG A 37 -0.49 1.98 -8.49
N LEU A 38 -1.00 1.87 -7.25
CA LEU A 38 -2.42 1.64 -6.99
C LEU A 38 -3.29 2.78 -7.51
N ARG A 39 -2.86 4.03 -7.30
CA ARG A 39 -3.52 5.21 -7.89
C ARG A 39 -3.59 5.13 -9.42
N GLN A 40 -2.49 4.79 -10.07
CA GLN A 40 -2.47 4.64 -11.53
C GLN A 40 -3.38 3.51 -12.01
N CYS A 41 -3.44 2.38 -11.30
CA CYS A 41 -4.38 1.30 -11.59
C CYS A 41 -5.85 1.73 -11.43
N ALA A 42 -6.14 2.61 -10.48
CA ALA A 42 -7.46 3.21 -10.31
C ALA A 42 -7.79 4.31 -11.34
N GLY A 43 -6.84 4.68 -12.21
CA GLY A 43 -7.04 5.72 -13.23
C GLY A 43 -7.11 7.15 -12.68
N LEU A 44 -6.67 7.36 -11.43
CA LEU A 44 -6.78 8.65 -10.74
C LEU A 44 -5.49 9.48 -10.86
N THR A 45 -5.62 10.79 -10.86
CA THR A 45 -4.51 11.75 -10.77
C THR A 45 -4.17 12.06 -9.30
N GLN A 46 -2.96 12.55 -9.04
CA GLN A 46 -2.56 12.98 -7.69
C GLN A 46 -3.49 14.09 -7.14
N LYS A 47 -4.05 14.93 -8.03
CA LYS A 47 -4.95 16.03 -7.66
C LYS A 47 -6.30 15.49 -7.19
N GLU A 48 -6.87 14.51 -7.90
CA GLU A 48 -8.16 13.91 -7.55
C GLU A 48 -8.09 13.22 -6.19
N VAL A 49 -7.08 12.38 -5.96
CA VAL A 49 -6.91 11.71 -4.65
C VAL A 49 -6.68 12.72 -3.53
N ALA A 50 -5.91 13.79 -3.77
CA ALA A 50 -5.69 14.83 -2.77
C ALA A 50 -6.98 15.57 -2.39
N VAL A 51 -7.81 15.90 -3.38
CA VAL A 51 -9.13 16.54 -3.17
C VAL A 51 -10.03 15.63 -2.34
N GLU A 52 -10.13 14.35 -2.69
CA GLU A 52 -10.95 13.40 -1.95
C GLU A 52 -10.43 13.16 -0.54
N LEU A 53 -9.11 13.14 -0.33
CA LEU A 53 -8.50 13.06 1.01
C LEU A 53 -8.65 14.34 1.84
N GLY A 54 -8.94 15.48 1.21
CA GLY A 54 -8.97 16.79 1.87
C GLY A 54 -7.58 17.32 2.23
N ILE A 55 -6.56 16.99 1.42
CA ILE A 55 -5.18 17.47 1.58
C ILE A 55 -4.71 18.22 0.32
N SER A 56 -3.58 18.91 0.41
CA SER A 56 -3.01 19.58 -0.76
C SER A 56 -2.36 18.57 -1.72
N GLN A 57 -2.41 18.85 -3.04
CA GLN A 57 -1.74 18.01 -4.04
C GLN A 57 -0.23 17.84 -3.75
N PRO A 58 0.54 18.87 -3.34
CA PRO A 58 1.94 18.69 -2.97
C PRO A 58 2.14 17.77 -1.75
N ALA A 59 1.21 17.78 -0.79
CA ALA A 59 1.26 16.87 0.36
C ALA A 59 1.07 15.41 -0.08
N TYR A 60 0.11 15.15 -0.97
CA TYR A 60 -0.08 13.81 -1.54
C TYR A 60 1.12 13.37 -2.37
N ALA A 61 1.70 14.25 -3.19
CA ALA A 61 2.91 13.94 -3.96
C ALA A 61 4.10 13.57 -3.05
N LEU A 62 4.20 14.19 -1.86
CA LEU A 62 5.22 13.81 -0.87
C LEU A 62 5.01 12.40 -0.31
N TRP A 63 3.76 11.93 -0.22
CA TRP A 63 3.45 10.56 0.22
C TRP A 63 3.90 9.51 -0.80
N GLU A 64 3.78 9.80 -2.09
CA GLU A 64 4.29 8.91 -3.15
C GLU A 64 5.82 8.89 -3.22
N LEU A 65 6.47 10.00 -2.82
CA LEU A 65 7.91 10.18 -2.95
C LEU A 65 8.70 9.76 -1.70
N ASN A 66 8.17 9.92 -0.48
CA ASN A 66 8.95 9.74 0.75
C ASN A 66 8.32 8.70 1.67
N ASP A 67 9.06 8.31 2.70
CA ASP A 67 8.50 7.55 3.81
C ASP A 67 7.70 8.51 4.71
N VAL A 68 6.39 8.33 4.75
CA VAL A 68 5.47 9.23 5.46
C VAL A 68 4.58 8.41 6.37
N SER A 69 4.49 8.82 7.64
CA SER A 69 3.52 8.26 8.57
C SER A 69 2.12 8.75 8.21
N VAL A 70 1.31 7.86 7.63
CA VAL A 70 -0.09 8.10 7.30
C VAL A 70 -0.97 7.70 8.49
N LYS A 71 -1.90 8.55 8.91
CA LYS A 71 -2.81 8.23 10.02
C LYS A 71 -3.76 7.08 9.63
N PRO A 72 -4.19 6.21 10.56
CA PRO A 72 -5.12 5.12 10.25
C PRO A 72 -6.39 5.55 9.51
N ALA A 73 -6.99 6.67 9.91
CA ALA A 73 -8.16 7.22 9.22
C ALA A 73 -7.90 7.64 7.77
N GLN A 74 -6.70 8.17 7.47
CA GLN A 74 -6.30 8.52 6.10
C GLN A 74 -6.03 7.28 5.26
N LEU A 75 -5.50 6.22 5.89
CA LEU A 75 -5.26 4.93 5.24
C LEU A 75 -6.58 4.24 4.85
N LEU A 76 -7.58 4.29 5.73
CA LEU A 76 -8.93 3.81 5.43
C LEU A 76 -9.54 4.56 4.23
N LYS A 77 -9.48 5.88 4.28
CA LYS A 77 -10.00 6.72 3.20
C LYS A 77 -9.26 6.48 1.88
N LEU A 78 -7.94 6.27 1.92
CA LEU A 78 -7.15 5.88 0.74
C LEU A 78 -7.64 4.56 0.15
N ALA A 79 -7.90 3.55 0.98
CA ALA A 79 -8.38 2.26 0.53
C ALA A 79 -9.75 2.38 -0.18
N GLU A 80 -10.64 3.20 0.37
CA GLU A 80 -11.95 3.51 -0.23
C GLU A 80 -11.82 4.23 -1.59
N ILE A 81 -11.04 5.32 -1.65
CA ILE A 81 -10.82 6.12 -2.86
C ILE A 81 -10.22 5.26 -3.98
N LEU A 82 -9.26 4.40 -3.64
CA LEU A 82 -8.53 3.57 -4.58
C LEU A 82 -9.26 2.27 -4.93
N GLY A 83 -10.32 1.91 -4.19
CA GLY A 83 -11.07 0.66 -4.38
C GLY A 83 -10.28 -0.60 -4.03
N VAL A 84 -9.38 -0.53 -3.05
CA VAL A 84 -8.48 -1.64 -2.64
C VAL A 84 -8.62 -1.97 -1.17
N GLN A 85 -8.07 -3.12 -0.75
CA GLN A 85 -7.94 -3.42 0.67
C GLN A 85 -6.72 -2.70 1.29
N ILE A 86 -6.79 -2.41 2.59
CA ILE A 86 -5.68 -1.80 3.34
C ILE A 86 -4.40 -2.63 3.24
N ALA A 87 -4.52 -3.97 3.24
CA ALA A 87 -3.40 -4.89 3.07
C ALA A 87 -2.60 -4.62 1.79
N GLU A 88 -3.28 -4.25 0.70
CA GLU A 88 -2.65 -3.93 -0.58
C GLU A 88 -1.82 -2.64 -0.52
N LEU A 89 -2.25 -1.66 0.28
CA LEU A 89 -1.49 -0.43 0.57
C LEU A 89 -0.25 -0.73 1.43
N MET A 90 -0.39 -1.61 2.41
CA MET A 90 0.69 -2.02 3.31
C MET A 90 1.76 -2.88 2.63
N GLY A 91 1.47 -3.41 1.43
CA GLY A 91 2.40 -4.26 0.69
C GLY A 91 2.39 -5.70 1.18
N GLU A 92 1.34 -6.10 1.88
CA GLU A 92 1.00 -7.49 2.09
C GLU A 92 0.51 -8.05 0.75
N THR A 93 1.48 -8.34 -0.14
CA THR A 93 1.30 -9.14 -1.35
C THR A 93 1.53 -10.61 -1.07
N GLU A 94 1.36 -11.05 0.17
CA GLU A 94 0.73 -12.35 0.31
C GLU A 94 -0.67 -12.11 -0.21
N THR A 95 -0.89 -12.58 -1.44
CA THR A 95 -2.22 -12.97 -1.90
C THR A 95 -2.97 -13.38 -0.64
N VAL A 96 -4.00 -12.64 -0.23
CA VAL A 96 -5.09 -13.30 0.45
C VAL A 96 -5.46 -14.33 -0.58
N LYS A 97 -4.87 -15.53 -0.48
CA LYS A 97 -5.30 -16.70 -1.19
C LYS A 97 -6.74 -16.72 -0.74
N ARG A 98 -7.65 -16.24 -1.58
CA ARG A 98 -9.04 -16.62 -1.49
C ARG A 98 -9.03 -18.11 -1.83
N LYS A 99 -8.54 -18.89 -0.89
CA LYS A 99 -8.54 -20.34 -0.83
C LYS A 99 -8.62 -20.65 0.66
N SER A 100 -9.79 -20.40 1.23
CA SER A 100 -10.35 -21.40 2.14
C SER A 100 -11.80 -21.06 2.43
N GLY A 101 -12.64 -21.47 1.50
CA GLY A 101 -14.04 -21.68 1.76
C GLY A 101 -14.48 -22.84 0.89
N PRO A 102 -15.33 -23.75 1.37
CA PRO A 102 -15.98 -24.70 0.49
C PRO A 102 -16.65 -23.91 -0.65
N THR A 103 -16.52 -24.38 -1.90
CA THR A 103 -17.12 -23.76 -3.08
C THR A 103 -18.31 -24.58 -3.57
N GLY A 104 -19.17 -23.98 -4.40
CA GLY A 104 -20.30 -24.67 -5.02
C GLY A 104 -21.30 -25.24 -4.00
N LYS A 105 -21.64 -26.53 -4.14
CA LYS A 105 -22.61 -27.21 -3.26
C LYS A 105 -22.13 -27.31 -1.82
N ALA A 106 -20.85 -27.57 -1.60
CA ALA A 106 -20.28 -27.68 -0.26
C ALA A 106 -20.45 -26.38 0.55
N ARG A 107 -20.37 -25.23 -0.12
CA ARG A 107 -20.62 -23.92 0.50
C ARG A 107 -22.02 -23.81 1.07
N ARG A 108 -23.02 -24.12 0.24
CA ARG A 108 -24.44 -24.01 0.60
C ARG A 108 -24.79 -24.92 1.78
N VAL A 109 -24.21 -26.12 1.80
CA VAL A 109 -24.40 -27.08 2.90
C VAL A 109 -23.78 -26.53 4.19
N PHE A 110 -22.54 -26.02 4.16
CA PHE A 110 -21.91 -25.43 5.35
C PHE A 110 -22.68 -24.22 5.89
N GLU A 111 -23.18 -23.36 5.01
CA GLU A 111 -24.03 -22.22 5.39
C GLU A 111 -25.32 -22.72 6.07
N ALA A 112 -25.97 -23.76 5.54
CA ALA A 112 -27.16 -24.37 6.15
C ALA A 112 -26.86 -25.07 7.48
N VAL A 113 -25.67 -25.65 7.67
CA VAL A 113 -25.28 -26.26 8.95
C VAL A 113 -25.09 -25.20 10.02
N SER A 114 -24.59 -24.01 9.68
CA SER A 114 -24.29 -22.96 10.65
C SER A 114 -25.50 -22.41 11.41
N VAL A 115 -26.72 -22.58 10.86
CA VAL A 115 -27.98 -22.17 11.51
C VAL A 115 -28.61 -23.26 12.38
N LEU A 116 -28.10 -24.49 12.35
CA LEU A 116 -28.66 -25.60 13.11
C LEU A 116 -28.34 -25.49 14.61
N PRO A 117 -29.12 -26.14 15.50
CA PRO A 117 -28.76 -26.30 16.91
C PRO A 117 -27.39 -26.97 17.11
N ARG A 118 -26.64 -26.57 18.15
CA ARG A 118 -25.25 -27.02 18.43
C ARG A 118 -25.08 -28.54 18.46
N ASN A 119 -26.06 -29.26 18.98
CA ASN A 119 -26.05 -30.72 19.04
C ASN A 119 -26.21 -31.38 17.64
N GLN A 120 -26.88 -30.73 16.70
CA GLN A 120 -26.96 -31.19 15.31
C GLN A 120 -25.70 -30.82 14.53
N GLN A 121 -25.14 -29.63 14.76
CA GLN A 121 -23.86 -29.23 14.19
C GLN A 121 -22.74 -30.23 14.55
N SER A 122 -22.62 -30.60 15.83
CA SER A 122 -21.60 -31.55 16.30
C SER A 122 -21.65 -32.88 15.54
N LYS A 123 -22.85 -33.48 15.43
CA LYS A 123 -23.04 -34.76 14.73
C LYS A 123 -22.61 -34.69 13.27
N ILE A 124 -22.85 -33.57 12.60
CA ILE A 124 -22.48 -33.38 11.19
C ILE A 124 -20.97 -33.25 11.05
N VAL A 125 -20.32 -32.54 11.97
CA VAL A 125 -18.87 -32.42 12.01
C VAL A 125 -18.23 -33.80 12.21
N ASP A 126 -18.70 -34.59 13.16
CA ASP A 126 -18.17 -35.94 13.44
C ASP A 126 -18.21 -36.85 12.19
N VAL A 127 -19.30 -36.77 11.42
CA VAL A 127 -19.45 -37.54 10.17
C VAL A 127 -18.46 -37.06 9.10
N VAL A 128 -18.29 -35.75 8.95
CA VAL A 128 -17.33 -35.19 7.97
C VAL A 128 -15.90 -35.54 8.36
N GLU A 129 -15.55 -35.48 9.64
CA GLU A 129 -14.24 -35.88 10.16
C GLU A 129 -13.95 -37.35 9.88
N ALA A 130 -14.94 -38.23 10.09
CA ALA A 130 -14.79 -39.65 9.75
C ALA A 130 -14.49 -39.88 8.26
N PHE A 131 -15.13 -39.14 7.35
CA PHE A 131 -14.85 -39.24 5.91
C PHE A 131 -13.46 -38.70 5.53
N ILE A 132 -13.00 -37.62 6.18
CA ILE A 132 -11.65 -37.08 5.95
C ILE A 132 -10.60 -38.10 6.38
N ALA A 133 -10.73 -38.65 7.59
CA ALA A 133 -9.82 -39.68 8.10
C ALA A 133 -9.79 -40.92 7.18
N GLN A 134 -10.95 -41.36 6.70
CA GLN A 134 -11.04 -42.48 5.76
C GLN A 134 -10.31 -42.19 4.44
N TYR A 135 -10.43 -40.98 3.90
CA TYR A 135 -9.75 -40.58 2.67
C TYR A 135 -8.23 -40.55 2.85
N GLU A 136 -7.73 -39.97 3.95
CA GLU A 136 -6.30 -39.92 4.25
C GLU A 136 -5.68 -41.32 4.39
N THR A 137 -6.43 -42.26 4.95
CA THR A 137 -5.98 -43.65 5.11
C THR A 137 -5.94 -44.41 3.77
N ASN A 138 -6.81 -44.04 2.82
CA ASN A 138 -6.97 -44.74 1.54
C ASN A 138 -6.24 -44.09 0.35
N SER A 139 -5.65 -42.91 0.51
CA SER A 139 -4.90 -42.24 -0.55
C SER A 139 -3.42 -42.65 -0.48
N PRO A 140 -2.89 -43.50 -1.39
CA PRO A 140 -1.45 -43.70 -1.48
C PRO A 140 -0.83 -42.40 -2.00
N GLY A 141 0.25 -41.96 -1.36
CA GLY A 141 0.99 -40.75 -1.76
C GLY A 141 1.58 -40.83 -3.16
#